data_AF-A0A0D7K6V4-F1
#
_entry.id   AF-A0A0D7K6V4-F1
#
_cell.length_a   1.000
_cell.length_b   1.000
_cell.length_c   1.000
_cell.angle_alpha   90.00
_cell.angle_beta   90.00
_cell.angle_gamma   90.00
#
_symmetry.space_group_name_H-M   'P 1'
#
loop_
_entity.id
_entity.type
_entity.pdbx_description
1 polymer ?
#
loop_
_entity_poly.entity_id
_entity_poly.type
_entity_poly.pdbx_seq_one_letter_code
_entity_poly.pdbx_strand_id
1 'polypeptide(L)' 'MKHYVEMVQEPEFAARDKGYTFVSHQQEVGAGYFDDVTTVIQGGSSSVKALTGSTEEEQFH' A
#
# COMPACT_ATOMS: atom_id res chain seq x y z
N MET A 1 5.63 14.58 -16.36
CA MET A 1 5.19 13.35 -15.69
C MET A 1 4.92 12.17 -16.61
N LYS A 2 4.75 12.35 -17.94
CA LYS A 2 4.54 11.26 -18.91
C LYS A 2 5.57 10.11 -18.79
N HIS A 3 6.85 10.45 -18.66
CA HIS A 3 7.89 9.42 -18.52
C HIS A 3 7.77 8.56 -17.26
N TYR A 4 7.37 9.12 -16.12
CA TYR A 4 7.19 8.32 -14.91
C TYR A 4 6.00 7.36 -15.07
N VAL A 5 4.89 7.85 -15.59
CA VAL A 5 3.69 7.05 -15.83
C VAL A 5 4.01 5.90 -16.80
N GLU A 6 4.55 6.22 -17.99
CA GLU A 6 4.74 5.23 -19.05
C GLU A 6 5.89 4.25 -18.80
N MET A 7 6.97 4.71 -18.16
CA MET A 7 8.19 3.90 -18.03
C MET A 7 8.29 3.19 -16.68
N VAL A 8 7.51 3.61 -15.67
CA VAL A 8 7.61 3.07 -14.30
C VAL A 8 6.24 2.59 -13.83
N GLN A 9 5.29 3.50 -13.64
CA GLN A 9 4.04 3.18 -12.95
C GLN A 9 3.14 2.19 -13.73
N GLU A 10 2.92 2.41 -15.03
CA GLU A 10 2.11 1.50 -15.86
C GLU A 10 2.75 0.10 -15.99
N PRO A 11 4.07 -0.03 -16.23
CA PRO A 11 4.74 -1.34 -16.15
C PRO A 11 4.59 -2.03 -14.79
N GLU A 12 4.65 -1.30 -13.67
CA GLU A 12 4.46 -1.85 -12.32
C GLU A 12 3.03 -2.39 -12.12
N PHE A 13 2.00 -1.65 -12.56
CA PHE A 13 0.62 -2.13 -12.56
C PHE A 13 0.44 -3.38 -13.44
N ALA A 14 0.98 -3.37 -14.67
CA ALA A 14 0.88 -4.50 -15.58
C ALA A 14 1.64 -5.76 -15.09
N ALA A 15 2.63 -5.60 -14.22
CA ALA A 15 3.36 -6.69 -13.60
C ALA A 15 2.62 -7.33 -12.41
N ARG A 16 1.52 -6.73 -11.93
CA ARG A 16 0.73 -7.25 -10.80
C ARG A 16 0.22 -8.67 -11.07
N ASP A 17 -0.27 -8.93 -12.28
CA ASP A 17 -0.73 -10.26 -12.71
C ASP A 17 0.41 -11.30 -12.78
N LYS A 18 1.66 -10.86 -12.74
CA LYS A 18 2.86 -11.69 -12.69
C LYS A 18 3.43 -11.83 -11.27
N GLY A 19 2.74 -11.28 -10.27
CA GLY A 19 3.13 -11.36 -8.86
C GLY A 19 3.96 -10.17 -8.36
N TYR A 20 4.07 -9.08 -9.11
CA TYR A 20 4.71 -7.85 -8.61
C TYR A 20 3.79 -7.12 -7.63
N THR A 21 4.29 -6.77 -6.45
CA THR A 21 3.49 -6.22 -5.35
C THR A 21 3.83 -4.78 -4.97
N PHE A 22 5.02 -4.29 -5.33
CA PHE A 22 5.52 -2.98 -4.91
C PHE A 22 4.67 -1.80 -5.41
N VAL A 23 3.79 -2.00 -6.40
CA VAL A 23 2.85 -0.97 -6.85
C VAL A 23 1.98 -0.44 -5.69
N SER A 24 1.69 -1.30 -4.70
CA SER A 24 1.13 -0.94 -3.39
C SER A 24 2.28 -0.81 -2.38
N HIS A 25 3.03 0.28 -2.49
CA HIS A 25 4.30 0.46 -1.78
C HIS A 25 4.13 0.64 -0.27
N GLN A 26 3.00 1.19 0.22
CA GLN A 26 2.73 1.29 1.66
C GLN A 26 2.59 -0.11 2.26
N GLN A 27 1.82 -0.98 1.61
CA GLN A 27 1.68 -2.38 1.99
C GLN A 27 3.03 -3.11 1.92
N GLU A 28 3.79 -2.92 0.85
CA GLU A 28 5.07 -3.59 0.61
C GLU A 28 6.11 -3.30 1.71
N VAL A 29 6.16 -2.06 2.21
CA VAL A 29 7.07 -1.69 3.31
C VAL A 29 6.51 -2.02 4.70
N GLY A 30 5.37 -2.70 4.76
CA GLY A 30 4.79 -3.23 6.00
C GLY A 30 3.91 -2.25 6.77
N ALA A 31 3.34 -1.22 6.14
CA ALA A 31 2.41 -0.32 6.83
C ALA A 31 1.26 -1.10 7.50
N GLY A 32 0.68 -2.10 6.82
CA GLY A 32 -0.34 -2.97 7.39
C GLY A 32 0.15 -3.82 8.56
N TYR A 33 1.39 -4.31 8.49
CA TYR A 33 2.00 -5.04 9.61
C TYR A 33 2.11 -4.17 10.87
N PHE A 34 2.55 -2.92 10.71
CA PHE A 34 2.65 -1.99 11.84
C PHE A 34 1.28 -1.50 12.33
N ASP A 35 0.27 -1.44 11.48
CA ASP A 35 -1.13 -1.20 11.88
C ASP A 35 -1.67 -2.35 12.74
N ASP A 36 -1.37 -3.60 12.38
CA ASP A 36 -1.75 -4.78 13.17
C ASP A 36 -1.04 -4.79 14.52
N VAL A 37 0.27 -4.52 14.56
CA VAL A 37 1.04 -4.37 15.80
C VAL A 37 0.44 -3.29 16.69
N THR A 38 0.10 -2.13 16.12
CA THR A 38 -0.54 -1.01 16.83
C THR A 38 -1.89 -1.42 17.39
N THR A 39 -2.70 -2.12 16.59
CA THR A 39 -4.01 -2.63 17.00
C THR A 39 -3.90 -3.61 18.17
N VAL A 40 -2.95 -4.54 18.14
CA VAL A 40 -2.68 -5.49 19.23
C VAL A 40 -2.27 -4.76 20.51
N ILE A 41 -1.32 -3.81 20.42
CA ILE A 41 -0.85 -3.03 21.58
C ILE A 41 -1.99 -2.24 22.22
N GLN A 42 -2.91 -1.70 21.42
CA GLN A 42 -4.02 -0.87 21.89
C GLN A 42 -5.28 -1.66 22.27
N GLY A 43 -5.18 -2.99 22.40
CA GLY A 43 -6.30 -3.82 22.86
C GLY A 43 -7.40 -4.02 21.82
N GLY A 44 -7.05 -4.02 20.53
CA GLY A 44 -7.94 -4.34 19.42
C GLY A 44 -8.56 -3.14 18.70
N SER A 45 -8.31 -1.91 19.15
CA SER A 45 -8.82 -0.70 18.51
C SER A 45 -7.77 0.41 18.50
N SER A 46 -7.56 1.02 17.33
CA SER A 46 -6.68 2.16 17.14
C SER A 46 -7.33 3.19 16.22
N SER A 47 -7.24 4.47 16.57
CA SER A 47 -7.71 5.59 15.75
C SER A 47 -6.60 6.20 14.88
N VAL A 48 -5.39 5.65 14.92
CA VAL A 48 -4.19 6.21 14.28
C VAL A 48 -3.45 5.20 13.40
N LYS A 49 -4.21 4.27 12.81
CA LYS A 49 -3.70 3.35 11.77
C LYS A 49 -3.39 4.12 10.48
N ALA A 50 -2.42 3.64 9.72
CA ALA A 50 -1.89 4.30 8.53
C ALA A 50 -2.63 3.92 7.24
N LEU A 51 -3.03 2.65 7.07
CA LEU A 51 -3.61 2.20 5.80
C LEU A 51 -5.05 2.67 5.59
N THR A 52 -5.85 2.70 6.67
CA THR A 52 -7.24 3.17 6.63
C THR A 52 -7.27 4.66 6.27
N GLY A 53 -7.90 5.00 5.14
CA GLY A 53 -7.97 6.36 4.60
C GLY A 53 -6.71 6.80 3.84
N SER A 54 -5.82 5.88 3.48
CA SER A 54 -4.66 6.19 2.63
C SER A 54 -5.04 6.33 1.16
N THR A 55 -4.26 7.11 0.39
CA THR A 55 -4.46 7.18 -1.07
C THR A 55 -4.21 5.84 -1.76
N GLU A 56 -3.41 4.96 -1.15
CA GLU A 56 -3.20 3.60 -1.66
C GLU A 56 -4.49 2.77 -1.55
N GLU A 57 -5.18 2.82 -0.41
CA GLU A 57 -6.50 2.16 -0.23
C GLU A 57 -7.54 2.69 -1.24
N GLU A 58 -7.52 3.99 -1.51
CA GLU A 58 -8.52 4.64 -2.38
C GLU A 58 -8.23 4.53 -3.88
N GLN A 59 -6.96 4.37 -4.31
CA GLN A 59 -6.56 4.60 -5.71
C GLN A 59 -5.83 3.40 -6.36
N PHE A 60 -5.40 2.39 -5.60
CA PHE A 60 -4.53 1.31 -6.11
C PHE A 60 -5.24 -0.06 -6.06
N HIS A 61 -6.11 -0.33 -7.05
CA HIS A 61 -6.88 -1.57 -7.19
C HIS A 61 -6.26 -2.60 -8.12
#